data_AF-A0A1W9TIJ6-F1
#
_entry.id   AF-A0A1W9TIJ6-F1
#
_cell.length_a   1.000
_cell.length_b   1.000
_cell.length_c   1.000
_cell.angle_alpha   90.00
_cell.angle_beta   90.00
_cell.angle_gamma   90.00
#
_symmetry.space_group_name_H-M   'P 1'
#
loop_
_entity.id
_entity.type
_entity.pdbx_description
1 polymer ?
#
loop_
_entity_poly.entity_id
_entity_poly.type
_entity_poly.pdbx_seq_one_letter_code
_entity_poly.pdbx_strand_id
1 'polypeptide(L)'
;STLVVVGGLGDYFDVADTVLMLDEYEVKDITKLAKDVNKKYNNENQKREYFNEKFEINDREINAGKIARMFGSKIKTKSRDTDTLSIGKGNDVDIRYLEQMIENGQTSFIGEIIKKIAIDKSNIKITKMVDEVEKQLKSKSITEFLKNESGNLAVARKYEIAATINRIRGEVLK
;
A
#
# COMPACT_ATOMS: atom_id res chain seq x y z
N SER A 1 -1.45 7.71 -14.26
CA SER A 1 -2.90 8.00 -14.27
C SER A 1 -3.42 7.97 -12.84
N THR A 2 -4.37 8.84 -12.53
CA THR A 2 -5.04 8.90 -11.22
C THR A 2 -6.53 8.96 -11.48
N LEU A 3 -7.31 8.15 -10.76
CA LEU A 3 -8.76 8.23 -10.75
C LEU A 3 -9.18 8.83 -9.42
N VAL A 4 -9.99 9.89 -9.45
CA VAL A 4 -10.45 10.61 -8.26
C VAL A 4 -11.96 10.75 -8.32
N VAL A 5 -12.64 10.41 -7.23
CA VAL A 5 -14.06 10.70 -7.07
C VAL A 5 -14.19 12.10 -6.46
N VAL A 6 -14.88 12.99 -7.15
CA VAL A 6 -15.13 14.38 -6.72
C VAL A 6 -16.63 14.68 -6.75
N GLY A 7 -17.11 15.50 -5.82
CA GLY A 7 -18.53 15.89 -5.74
C GLY A 7 -18.78 17.40 -5.78
N GLY A 8 -17.94 18.20 -5.13
CA GLY A 8 -18.14 19.64 -4.99
C GLY A 8 -16.97 20.52 -5.46
N LEU A 9 -15.91 19.93 -6.02
CA LEU A 9 -14.67 20.62 -6.40
C LEU A 9 -14.47 20.57 -7.91
N GLY A 10 -14.75 21.69 -8.60
CA GLY A 10 -14.57 21.84 -10.04
C GLY A 10 -13.11 22.12 -10.47
N ASP A 11 -12.21 22.39 -9.52
CA ASP A 11 -10.83 22.81 -9.79
C ASP A 11 -10.02 21.78 -10.59
N TYR A 12 -10.42 20.51 -10.54
CA TYR A 12 -9.80 19.42 -11.28
C TYR A 12 -10.18 19.40 -12.76
N PHE A 13 -11.25 20.08 -13.20
CA PHE A 13 -11.66 20.10 -14.61
C PHE A 13 -10.56 20.65 -15.52
N ASP A 14 -9.74 21.57 -15.01
CA ASP A 14 -8.61 22.14 -15.74
C ASP A 14 -7.57 21.08 -16.13
N VAL A 15 -7.16 20.26 -15.17
CA VAL A 15 -6.08 19.28 -15.30
C VAL A 15 -6.54 17.87 -15.67
N ALA A 16 -7.83 17.58 -15.58
CA ALA A 16 -8.36 16.26 -15.90
C ALA A 16 -8.36 15.98 -17.41
N ASP A 17 -7.87 14.81 -17.80
CA ASP A 17 -7.96 14.29 -19.17
C ASP A 17 -9.38 13.79 -19.50
N THR A 18 -10.08 13.24 -18.50
CA THR A 18 -11.43 12.67 -18.64
C THR A 18 -12.26 13.00 -17.42
N VAL A 19 -13.52 13.40 -17.61
CA VAL A 19 -14.47 13.67 -16.55
C VAL A 19 -15.72 12.82 -16.76
N LEU A 20 -15.92 11.86 -15.86
CA LEU A 20 -17.10 11.00 -15.84
C LEU A 20 -18.04 11.46 -14.73
N MET A 21 -19.31 11.62 -15.07
CA MET A 21 -20.38 11.90 -14.12
C MET A 21 -21.21 10.63 -13.93
N LEU A 22 -21.47 10.27 -12.68
CA LEU A 22 -22.45 9.25 -12.35
C LEU A 22 -23.75 9.94 -11.98
N ASP A 23 -24.81 9.68 -12.75
CA ASP A 23 -26.12 10.28 -12.57
C ASP A 23 -27.16 9.16 -12.62
N GLU A 24 -27.90 8.95 -11.52
CA GLU A 24 -28.80 7.79 -11.37
C GLU A 24 -28.12 6.43 -11.67
N TYR A 25 -26.85 6.28 -11.28
CA TYR A 25 -26.00 5.13 -11.58
C TYR A 25 -25.66 4.93 -13.07
N GLU A 26 -26.00 5.88 -13.93
CA GLU A 26 -25.60 5.92 -15.34
C GLU A 26 -24.33 6.76 -15.51
N VAL A 27 -23.34 6.19 -16.20
CA VAL A 27 -22.05 6.87 -16.46
C VAL A 27 -22.16 7.73 -17.71
N LYS A 28 -21.87 9.02 -17.56
CA LYS A 28 -21.87 10.00 -18.65
C LYS A 28 -20.48 10.61 -18.78
N ASP A 29 -19.91 10.58 -19.99
CA ASP A 29 -18.72 11.35 -20.30
C ASP A 29 -19.10 12.82 -20.49
N ILE A 30 -18.70 13.65 -19.52
CA ILE A 30 -18.96 15.09 -19.52
C ILE A 30 -17.68 15.89 -19.72
N THR A 31 -16.62 15.29 -20.26
CA THR A 31 -15.31 15.92 -20.41
C THR A 31 -15.40 17.26 -21.16
N LYS A 32 -16.16 17.31 -22.26
CA LYS A 32 -16.36 18.55 -23.02
C LYS A 32 -17.06 19.62 -22.19
N LEU A 33 -18.14 19.25 -21.50
CA LEU A 33 -18.90 20.16 -20.64
C LEU A 33 -18.03 20.72 -19.50
N ALA A 34 -17.24 19.86 -18.87
CA ALA A 34 -16.31 20.25 -17.81
C ALA A 34 -15.27 21.27 -18.30
N LYS A 35 -14.71 21.07 -19.50
CA LYS A 35 -13.78 22.04 -20.12
C LYS A 35 -14.48 23.36 -20.49
N ASP A 36 -15.72 23.31 -20.96
CA ASP A 36 -16.50 24.51 -21.29
C ASP A 36 -16.83 25.34 -20.03
N VAL A 37 -17.19 24.67 -18.91
CA VAL A 37 -17.38 25.30 -17.60
C VAL A 37 -16.08 25.91 -17.10
N ASN A 38 -14.96 25.19 -17.19
CA ASN A 38 -13.64 25.67 -16.78
C ASN A 38 -13.27 26.98 -17.53
N LYS A 39 -13.49 27.04 -18.85
CA LYS A 39 -13.26 28.25 -19.66
C LYS A 39 -14.15 29.42 -19.28
N LYS A 40 -15.40 29.16 -18.87
CA LYS A 40 -16.37 30.21 -18.52
C LYS A 40 -16.07 30.85 -17.16
N TYR A 41 -15.57 30.07 -16.19
CA TYR A 41 -15.45 30.50 -14.80
C TYR A 41 -14.02 30.68 -14.30
N ASN A 42 -13.01 30.10 -14.96
CA ASN A 42 -11.62 30.40 -14.59
C ASN A 42 -11.21 31.74 -15.19
N ASN A 43 -10.86 32.67 -14.30
CA ASN A 43 -10.17 33.89 -14.70
C ASN A 43 -8.76 33.56 -15.17
N GLU A 44 -8.37 34.02 -16.36
CA GLU A 44 -7.01 33.92 -16.92
C GLU A 44 -5.91 34.46 -15.98
N ASN A 45 -6.30 35.24 -14.96
CA ASN A 45 -5.41 35.84 -13.97
C ASN A 45 -5.03 34.91 -12.79
N GLN A 46 -5.66 33.75 -12.63
CA GLN A 46 -5.22 32.74 -11.65
C GLN A 46 -4.20 31.80 -12.29
N LYS A 47 -2.97 32.29 -12.48
CA LYS A 47 -1.84 31.43 -12.82
C LYS A 47 -1.61 30.46 -11.66
N ARG A 48 -1.95 29.19 -11.85
CA ARG A 48 -1.55 28.12 -10.93
C ARG A 48 -0.04 27.96 -11.03
N GLU A 49 0.66 28.07 -9.90
CA GLU A 49 2.07 27.74 -9.84
C GLU A 49 2.22 26.22 -9.94
N TYR A 50 2.83 25.77 -11.03
CA TYR A 50 3.21 24.37 -11.19
C TYR A 50 4.62 24.19 -10.65
N PHE A 51 4.76 23.37 -9.61
CA PHE A 51 6.06 22.91 -9.18
C PHE A 51 6.58 21.91 -10.23
N ASN A 52 7.50 22.37 -11.09
CA ASN A 52 8.16 21.54 -12.09
C ASN A 52 9.33 20.73 -11.50
N GLU A 53 9.45 20.67 -10.18
CA GLU A 53 10.46 19.85 -9.53
C GLU A 53 10.14 18.37 -9.73
N LYS A 54 11.19 17.61 -10.02
CA LYS A 54 11.08 16.16 -10.13
C LYS A 54 10.71 15.60 -8.76
N PHE A 55 9.58 14.89 -8.67
CA PHE A 55 9.22 14.16 -7.47
C PHE A 55 10.22 13.01 -7.23
N GLU A 56 11.10 13.16 -6.26
CA GLU A 56 12.07 12.13 -5.88
C GLU A 56 11.50 11.19 -4.82
N ILE A 57 11.46 9.89 -5.15
CA ILE A 57 11.00 8.84 -4.23
C ILE A 57 12.23 8.24 -3.54
N ASN A 58 12.41 8.56 -2.26
CA ASN A 58 13.43 7.94 -1.44
C ASN A 58 12.97 6.56 -0.98
N ASP A 59 13.76 5.55 -1.33
CA ASP A 59 13.51 4.17 -0.91
C ASP A 59 14.03 3.93 0.50
N ARG A 60 13.15 3.40 1.36
CA ARG A 60 13.42 3.19 2.78
C ARG A 60 14.02 1.80 3.00
N GLU A 61 14.99 1.71 3.88
CA GLU A 61 15.64 0.47 4.31
C GLU A 61 14.99 -0.08 5.58
N ILE A 62 14.67 -1.37 5.57
CA ILE A 62 14.15 -2.08 6.72
C ILE A 62 15.27 -2.36 7.71
N ASN A 63 15.07 -1.97 8.97
CA ASN A 63 15.91 -2.35 10.09
C ASN A 63 15.41 -3.69 10.67
N ALA A 64 15.90 -4.80 10.11
CA ALA A 64 15.50 -6.14 10.51
C ALA A 64 15.82 -6.44 11.99
N GLY A 65 16.90 -5.84 12.52
CA GLY A 65 17.26 -5.93 13.93
C GLY A 65 16.20 -5.32 14.87
N LYS A 66 15.61 -4.18 14.51
CA LYS A 66 14.51 -3.58 15.28
C LYS A 66 13.24 -4.42 15.19
N ILE A 67 12.87 -4.91 14.00
CA ILE A 67 11.73 -5.83 13.83
C ILE A 67 11.93 -7.09 14.68
N ALA A 68 13.12 -7.69 14.68
CA ALA A 68 13.43 -8.87 15.49
C ALA A 68 13.23 -8.62 16.99
N ARG A 69 13.60 -7.43 17.50
CA ARG A 69 13.36 -7.06 18.91
C ARG A 69 11.88 -6.98 19.27
N MET A 70 11.01 -6.60 18.33
CA MET A 70 9.55 -6.53 18.56
C MET A 70 8.94 -7.90 18.87
N PHE A 71 9.52 -8.99 18.32
CA PHE A 71 9.07 -10.34 18.62
C PHE A 71 9.43 -10.82 20.04
N GLY A 72 10.44 -10.22 20.69
CA GLY A 72 10.93 -10.68 21.98
C GLY A 72 11.53 -12.09 21.89
N SER A 73 11.14 -12.99 22.80
CA SER A 73 11.70 -14.35 22.88
C SER A 73 11.09 -15.35 21.90
N LYS A 74 9.94 -15.04 21.27
CA LYS A 74 9.24 -15.94 20.35
C LYS A 74 8.79 -15.19 19.09
N ILE A 75 9.20 -15.69 17.93
CA ILE A 75 8.83 -15.12 16.63
C ILE A 75 7.42 -15.58 16.24
N LYS A 76 6.41 -14.90 16.79
CA LYS A 76 4.99 -15.19 16.54
C LYS A 76 4.26 -13.95 16.04
N THR A 77 3.45 -14.14 15.01
CA THR A 77 2.45 -13.17 14.56
C THR A 77 1.04 -13.69 14.86
N LYS A 78 0.08 -12.79 14.91
CA LYS A 78 -1.35 -13.12 14.96
C LYS A 78 -2.09 -12.15 14.05
N SER A 79 -2.84 -12.68 13.10
CA SER A 79 -3.79 -11.91 12.29
C SER A 79 -5.12 -11.78 13.04
N ARG A 80 -5.75 -10.62 12.88
CA ARG A 80 -7.14 -10.35 13.26
C ARG A 80 -7.82 -9.82 12.01
N ASP A 81 -8.21 -10.75 11.15
CA ASP A 81 -8.80 -10.49 9.84
C ASP A 81 -7.94 -9.54 8.98
N THR A 82 -8.57 -8.62 8.27
CA THR A 82 -7.94 -7.57 7.46
C THR A 82 -7.67 -6.28 8.28
N ASP A 83 -7.92 -6.31 9.59
CA ASP A 83 -7.85 -5.13 10.45
C ASP A 83 -6.49 -4.95 11.12
N THR A 84 -5.93 -6.04 11.65
CA THR A 84 -4.74 -5.94 12.51
C THR A 84 -3.81 -7.12 12.36
N LEU A 85 -2.51 -6.82 12.30
CA LEU A 85 -1.44 -7.79 12.43
C LEU A 85 -0.65 -7.55 13.72
N SER A 86 -0.73 -8.48 14.67
CA SER A 86 0.11 -8.47 15.87
C SER A 86 1.49 -9.08 15.59
N ILE A 87 2.55 -8.39 15.99
CA ILE A 87 3.96 -8.82 15.93
C ILE A 87 4.48 -9.00 17.36
N GLY A 88 4.81 -10.24 17.74
CA GLY A 88 5.25 -10.53 19.12
C GLY A 88 4.18 -10.20 20.15
N LYS A 89 4.60 -9.66 21.30
CA LYS A 89 3.70 -9.24 22.39
C LYS A 89 3.59 -7.73 22.41
N GLY A 90 2.38 -7.21 22.18
CA GLY A 90 2.06 -5.79 22.35
C GLY A 90 2.38 -4.87 21.17
N ASN A 91 2.79 -5.41 20.01
CA ASN A 91 3.00 -4.61 18.80
C ASN A 91 1.93 -4.93 17.77
N ASP A 92 0.80 -4.24 17.84
CA ASP A 92 -0.28 -4.34 16.86
C ASP A 92 -0.04 -3.34 15.72
N VAL A 93 -0.12 -3.83 14.48
CA VAL A 93 -0.05 -3.02 13.26
C VAL A 93 -1.47 -2.88 12.73
N ASP A 94 -2.01 -1.66 12.77
CA ASP A 94 -3.33 -1.34 12.24
C ASP A 94 -3.27 -1.27 10.72
N ILE A 95 -3.99 -2.18 10.05
CA ILE A 95 -4.06 -2.28 8.59
C ILE A 95 -5.48 -2.11 8.05
N ARG A 96 -6.45 -1.70 8.88
CA ARG A 96 -7.87 -1.50 8.50
C ARG A 96 -8.07 -0.62 7.27
N TYR A 97 -7.19 0.36 7.08
CA TYR A 97 -7.24 1.29 5.95
C TYR A 97 -6.51 0.78 4.70
N LEU A 98 -6.11 -0.50 4.67
CA LEU A 98 -5.68 -1.19 3.46
C LEU A 98 -6.87 -1.91 2.84
N GLU A 99 -7.83 -1.15 2.33
CA GLU A 99 -9.13 -1.65 1.83
C GLU A 99 -9.02 -2.73 0.73
N GLN A 100 -7.85 -2.87 0.09
CA GLN A 100 -7.59 -3.92 -0.90
C GLN A 100 -7.19 -5.27 -0.28
N MET A 101 -7.01 -5.33 1.04
CA MET A 101 -6.92 -6.57 1.81
C MET A 101 -8.34 -7.13 1.97
N ILE A 102 -8.60 -8.29 1.40
CA ILE A 102 -9.97 -8.86 1.32
C ILE A 102 -10.15 -10.11 2.17
N GLU A 103 -9.06 -10.69 2.70
CA GLU A 103 -9.13 -11.89 3.52
C GLU A 103 -8.02 -12.01 4.56
N ASN A 104 -8.32 -12.64 5.69
CA ASN A 104 -7.37 -12.92 6.77
C ASN A 104 -6.11 -13.70 6.33
N GLY A 105 -6.20 -14.51 5.28
CA GLY A 105 -5.08 -15.29 4.75
C GLY A 105 -3.95 -14.40 4.23
N GLN A 106 -4.29 -13.23 3.66
CA GLN A 106 -3.32 -12.22 3.22
C GLN A 106 -2.61 -11.57 4.39
N THR A 107 -3.34 -11.21 5.46
CA THR A 107 -2.74 -10.66 6.69
C THR A 107 -1.77 -11.66 7.32
N SER A 108 -2.18 -12.94 7.34
CA SER A 108 -1.37 -14.04 7.86
C SER A 108 -0.09 -14.24 7.04
N PHE A 109 -0.21 -14.18 5.71
CA PHE A 109 0.93 -14.23 4.79
C PHE A 109 1.92 -13.08 5.02
N ILE A 110 1.45 -11.84 5.14
CA ILE A 110 2.31 -10.68 5.47
C ILE A 110 3.01 -10.91 6.81
N GLY A 111 2.33 -11.50 7.79
CA GLY A 111 2.91 -11.92 9.05
C GLY A 111 4.11 -12.86 8.88
N GLU A 112 4.00 -13.87 8.02
CA GLU A 112 5.10 -14.80 7.72
C GLU A 112 6.28 -14.10 7.02
N ILE A 113 6.01 -13.15 6.12
CA ILE A 113 7.07 -12.32 5.51
C ILE A 113 7.84 -11.54 6.58
N ILE A 114 7.13 -10.91 7.52
CA ILE A 114 7.75 -10.14 8.61
C ILE A 114 8.55 -11.05 9.55
N LYS A 115 8.07 -12.27 9.84
CA LYS A 115 8.86 -13.27 10.58
C LYS A 115 10.15 -13.60 9.84
N LYS A 116 10.07 -13.84 8.52
CA LYS A 116 11.23 -14.16 7.69
C LYS A 116 12.27 -13.04 7.75
N ILE A 117 11.85 -11.77 7.62
CA ILE A 117 12.73 -10.60 7.78
C ILE A 117 13.42 -10.60 9.16
N ALA A 118 12.68 -10.85 10.23
CA ALA A 118 13.22 -10.89 11.59
C ALA A 118 14.20 -12.04 11.82
N ILE A 119 13.99 -13.19 11.18
CA ILE A 119 14.86 -14.37 11.26
C ILE A 119 16.15 -14.15 10.46
N ASP A 120 16.02 -13.69 9.21
CA ASP A 120 17.14 -13.48 8.31
C ASP A 120 18.04 -12.34 8.80
N LYS A 121 17.50 -11.39 9.59
CA LYS A 121 18.20 -10.23 10.17
C LYS A 121 18.97 -9.39 9.16
N SER A 122 18.57 -9.45 7.89
CA SER A 122 19.19 -8.70 6.81
C SER A 122 18.42 -7.40 6.59
N ASN A 123 19.12 -6.28 6.69
CA ASN A 123 18.55 -5.02 6.27
C ASN A 123 18.43 -5.00 4.75
N ILE A 124 17.29 -4.53 4.26
CA ILE A 124 16.97 -4.53 2.84
C ILE A 124 16.02 -3.38 2.53
N LYS A 125 16.21 -2.76 1.37
CA LYS A 125 15.28 -1.76 0.86
C LYS A 125 13.90 -2.37 0.63
N ILE A 126 12.84 -1.64 0.97
CA ILE A 126 11.47 -2.16 0.88
C ILE A 126 11.15 -2.60 -0.54
N THR A 127 11.49 -1.78 -1.56
CA THR A 127 11.20 -2.11 -2.96
C THR A 127 11.86 -3.43 -3.38
N LYS A 128 13.15 -3.58 -3.09
CA LYS A 128 13.92 -4.80 -3.39
C LYS A 128 13.33 -6.01 -2.68
N MET A 129 12.98 -5.89 -1.41
CA MET A 129 12.41 -6.98 -0.63
C MET A 129 11.09 -7.47 -1.23
N VAL A 130 10.16 -6.56 -1.54
CA VAL A 130 8.87 -6.98 -2.08
C VAL A 130 8.96 -7.51 -3.52
N ASP A 131 9.89 -7.00 -4.33
CA ASP A 131 10.17 -7.54 -5.67
C ASP A 131 10.82 -8.93 -5.59
N GLU A 132 11.69 -9.19 -4.59
CA GLU A 132 12.23 -10.52 -4.32
C GLU A 132 11.14 -11.49 -3.90
N VAL A 133 10.21 -11.10 -3.02
CA VAL A 133 9.03 -11.90 -2.65
C VAL A 133 8.20 -12.24 -3.88
N GLU A 134 7.83 -11.24 -4.68
CA GLU A 134 7.06 -11.42 -5.92
C GLU A 134 7.79 -12.36 -6.90
N LYS A 135 9.11 -12.22 -7.05
CA LYS A 135 9.93 -13.10 -7.90
C LYS A 135 9.96 -14.53 -7.39
N GLN A 136 10.09 -14.77 -6.08
CA GLN A 136 10.09 -16.12 -5.51
C GLN A 136 8.74 -16.81 -5.71
N LEU A 137 7.63 -16.08 -5.56
CA LEU A 137 6.28 -16.61 -5.73
C LEU A 137 5.92 -16.94 -7.19
N LYS A 138 6.69 -16.46 -8.17
CA LYS A 138 6.54 -16.87 -9.59
C LYS A 138 7.03 -18.28 -9.86
N SER A 139 7.95 -18.80 -9.05
CA SER A 139 8.60 -20.10 -9.28
C SER A 139 8.45 -21.09 -8.13
N LYS A 140 7.90 -20.68 -6.99
CA LYS A 140 7.71 -21.51 -5.80
C LYS A 140 6.30 -21.36 -5.26
N SER A 141 5.78 -22.44 -4.69
CA SER A 141 4.56 -22.38 -3.87
C SER A 141 4.79 -21.54 -2.59
N ILE A 142 3.70 -21.06 -1.97
CA ILE A 142 3.77 -20.36 -0.67
C ILE A 142 4.47 -21.24 0.36
N THR A 143 4.12 -22.53 0.39
CA THR A 143 4.69 -23.53 1.29
C THR A 143 6.19 -23.68 1.12
N GLU A 144 6.69 -23.81 -0.12
CA GLU A 144 8.13 -23.90 -0.39
C GLU A 144 8.87 -22.62 -0.04
N PHE A 145 8.28 -21.46 -0.33
CA PHE A 145 8.92 -20.17 -0.10
C PHE A 145 9.02 -19.84 1.39
N LEU A 146 7.94 -20.03 2.15
CA LEU A 146 7.86 -19.70 3.58
C LEU A 146 8.27 -20.86 4.48
N LYS A 147 8.44 -22.08 3.94
CA LYS A 147 8.62 -23.32 4.71
C LYS A 147 7.50 -23.51 5.74
N ASN A 148 6.27 -23.24 5.33
CA ASN A 148 5.08 -23.25 6.17
C ASN A 148 3.95 -23.99 5.46
N GLU A 149 3.54 -25.13 6.01
CA GLU A 149 2.50 -26.00 5.43
C GLU A 149 1.07 -25.56 5.78
N SER A 150 0.91 -24.39 6.40
CA SER A 150 -0.41 -23.90 6.79
C SER A 150 -1.26 -23.58 5.58
N GLY A 151 -2.40 -24.27 5.44
CA GLY A 151 -3.39 -24.04 4.38
C GLY A 151 -4.21 -22.76 4.52
N ASN A 152 -3.87 -21.88 5.47
CA ASN A 152 -4.60 -20.63 5.74
C ASN A 152 -3.88 -19.37 5.22
N LEU A 153 -2.86 -19.53 4.37
CA LEU A 153 -2.10 -18.43 3.79
C LEU A 153 -2.63 -18.11 2.39
N ALA A 154 -2.73 -16.82 2.09
CA ALA A 154 -3.04 -16.33 0.76
C ALA A 154 -2.08 -15.20 0.37
N VAL A 155 -1.67 -15.14 -0.89
CA VAL A 155 -0.69 -14.15 -1.33
C VAL A 155 -1.29 -12.74 -1.25
N ALA A 156 -0.60 -11.85 -0.53
CA ALA A 156 -0.82 -10.41 -0.60
C ALA A 156 0.08 -9.80 -1.68
N ARG A 157 -0.38 -8.76 -2.37
CA ARG A 157 0.46 -8.10 -3.39
C ARG A 157 1.57 -7.33 -2.70
N LYS A 158 2.64 -7.03 -3.44
CA LYS A 158 3.78 -6.27 -2.92
C LYS A 158 3.40 -4.94 -2.27
N TYR A 159 2.34 -4.30 -2.75
CA TYR A 159 1.84 -3.04 -2.20
C TYR A 159 1.30 -3.19 -0.78
N GLU A 160 0.51 -4.23 -0.50
CA GLU A 160 -0.02 -4.49 0.85
C GLU A 160 1.08 -4.91 1.83
N ILE A 161 2.07 -5.69 1.35
CA ILE A 161 3.25 -6.05 2.15
C ILE A 161 4.01 -4.78 2.55
N ALA A 162 4.37 -3.94 1.58
CA ALA A 162 5.08 -2.69 1.83
C ALA A 162 4.27 -1.73 2.71
N ALA A 163 2.98 -1.59 2.44
CA ALA A 163 2.10 -0.70 3.17
C ALA A 163 1.89 -1.13 4.63
N THR A 164 1.90 -2.44 4.91
CA THR A 164 1.87 -2.98 6.27
C THR A 164 3.18 -2.69 7.00
N ILE A 165 4.34 -2.92 6.37
CA ILE A 165 5.65 -2.61 6.96
C ILE A 165 5.78 -1.10 7.27
N ASN A 166 5.28 -0.25 6.37
CA ASN A 166 5.25 1.20 6.55
C ASN A 166 4.39 1.67 7.74
N ARG A 167 3.47 0.83 8.23
CA ARG A 167 2.61 1.09 9.39
C ARG A 167 3.18 0.54 10.70
N ILE A 168 4.28 -0.22 10.66
CA ILE A 168 4.95 -0.70 11.86
C ILE A 168 5.56 0.49 12.61
N ARG A 169 5.15 0.68 13.86
CA ARG A 169 5.68 1.73 14.74
C ARG A 169 7.06 1.34 15.30
N GLY A 170 7.87 2.33 15.67
CA GLY A 170 9.18 2.10 16.32
C GLY A 170 10.40 2.26 15.40
N GLU A 171 10.31 3.12 14.37
CA GLU A 171 11.44 3.48 13.49
C GLU A 171 12.13 2.25 12.87
N VAL A 172 11.34 1.29 12.39
CA VAL A 172 11.83 0.09 11.72
C VAL A 172 12.26 0.36 10.27
N LEU A 173 12.08 1.59 9.79
CA LEU A 173 12.46 2.06 8.47
C LEU A 173 13.44 3.23 8.60
N LYS A 174 14.45 3.26 7.73
CA LYS A 174 15.42 4.34 7.60
C LYS A 174 15.43 4.89 6.19
#